data_AF-A0A1H8H1K0-F1
#
_entry.id   AF-A0A1H8H1K0-F1
#
_cell.length_a   1.000
_cell.length_b   1.000
_cell.length_c   1.000
_cell.angle_alpha   90.00
_cell.angle_beta   90.00
_cell.angle_gamma   90.00
#
_symmetry.space_group_name_H-M   'P 1'
#
loop_
_entity.id
_entity.type
_entity.pdbx_description
1 polymer ?
#
loop_
_entity_poly.entity_id
_entity_poly.type
_entity_poly.pdbx_seq_one_letter_code
_entity_poly.pdbx_strand_id
1 'polypeptide(L)'
;MTDTAELERLAAIIPHSPWISSNDHPTNACAYVRDQDGHDVCTIYEAGDNVPSPRDGESWADQPIRDQTARAIALVPELLAEVIALRAEVERLAEALTSLVELNDEYSPFGGEIYQDRIERTWDRGRQSLAAHTQRVNAKENSQ
;
A
#
# COMPACT_ATOMS: atom_id res chain seq x y z
N MET A 1 6.43 -10.39 10.15
CA MET A 1 5.93 -10.78 8.82
C MET A 1 4.43 -10.89 8.91
N THR A 2 3.69 -10.08 8.17
CA THR A 2 2.22 -10.19 8.09
C THR A 2 1.88 -11.47 7.33
N ASP A 3 1.06 -12.32 7.94
CA ASP A 3 0.59 -13.60 7.42
C ASP A 3 -0.39 -13.37 6.25
N THR A 4 -0.34 -14.21 5.20
CA THR A 4 -1.24 -14.13 4.04
C THR A 4 -2.70 -14.23 4.49
N ALA A 5 -2.99 -15.07 5.49
CA ALA A 5 -4.32 -15.20 6.07
C ALA A 5 -4.83 -13.90 6.73
N GLU A 6 -3.94 -13.06 7.25
CA GLU A 6 -4.32 -11.77 7.82
C GLU A 6 -4.67 -10.76 6.73
N LEU A 7 -3.92 -10.76 5.63
CA LEU A 7 -4.22 -9.89 4.47
C LEU A 7 -5.56 -10.28 3.82
N GLU A 8 -5.85 -11.57 3.70
CA GLU A 8 -7.15 -12.05 3.19
C GLU A 8 -8.30 -11.67 4.12
N ARG A 9 -8.11 -11.80 5.45
CA ARG A 9 -9.10 -11.36 6.43
C ARG A 9 -9.36 -9.86 6.34
N LEU A 10 -8.30 -9.06 6.23
CA LEU A 10 -8.42 -7.62 6.08
C LEU A 10 -9.12 -7.24 4.77
N ALA A 11 -8.79 -7.89 3.65
CA ALA A 11 -9.44 -7.65 2.36
C ALA A 11 -10.94 -8.01 2.34
N ALA A 12 -11.35 -8.97 3.17
CA ALA A 12 -12.77 -9.32 3.31
C ALA A 12 -13.58 -8.27 4.09
N ILE A 13 -12.93 -7.49 4.96
CA ILE A 13 -13.58 -6.52 5.84
C ILE A 13 -13.44 -5.09 5.29
N ILE A 14 -12.28 -4.78 4.73
CA ILE A 14 -11.96 -3.47 4.15
C ILE A 14 -12.31 -3.55 2.66
N PRO A 15 -13.40 -2.91 2.21
CA PRO A 15 -13.75 -2.93 0.80
C PRO A 15 -12.62 -2.29 -0.01
N HIS A 16 -12.33 -2.85 -1.19
CA HIS A 16 -11.38 -2.25 -2.14
C HIS A 16 -11.87 -0.91 -2.73
N SER A 17 -13.07 -0.49 -2.36
CA SER A 17 -13.64 0.78 -2.75
C SER A 17 -12.92 1.95 -2.07
N PRO A 18 -12.77 3.09 -2.76
CA PRO A 18 -12.15 4.28 -2.18
C PRO A 18 -12.89 4.72 -0.92
N TRP A 19 -12.13 5.05 0.12
CA TRP A 19 -12.64 5.83 1.22
C TRP A 19 -12.42 7.31 0.93
N ILE A 20 -13.35 8.14 1.40
CA ILE A 20 -13.35 9.58 1.17
C ILE A 20 -13.21 10.25 2.52
N SER A 21 -12.15 11.04 2.68
CA SER A 21 -12.01 11.94 3.82
C SER A 21 -12.78 13.23 3.54
N SER A 22 -13.59 13.69 4.49
CA SER A 22 -14.25 14.99 4.40
C SER A 22 -14.29 15.73 5.73
N ASN A 23 -14.51 17.03 5.64
CA ASN A 23 -14.61 17.98 6.74
C ASN A 23 -15.87 18.85 6.59
N ASP A 24 -16.96 18.24 6.09
CA ASP A 24 -18.19 18.91 5.62
C ASP A 24 -18.95 19.72 6.67
N HIS A 25 -18.46 19.83 7.90
CA HIS A 25 -19.10 20.61 8.94
C HIS A 25 -18.27 21.87 9.25
N PRO A 26 -18.72 23.07 8.82
CA PRO A 26 -17.99 24.33 9.01
C PRO A 26 -17.87 24.77 10.49
N THR A 27 -18.47 24.00 11.41
CA THR A 27 -18.51 24.29 12.86
C THR A 27 -18.05 23.12 13.74
N ASN A 28 -17.67 21.95 13.20
CA ASN A 28 -17.30 20.81 14.05
C ASN A 28 -15.79 20.57 14.08
N ALA A 29 -15.32 20.18 15.27
CA ALA A 29 -13.98 19.70 15.53
C ALA A 29 -13.66 18.32 14.88
N CYS A 30 -14.49 17.81 13.97
CA CYS A 30 -14.39 16.44 13.47
C CYS A 30 -13.91 16.36 12.02
N ALA A 31 -13.17 15.29 11.71
CA ALA A 31 -12.95 14.83 10.34
C ALA A 31 -13.61 13.46 10.15
N TYR A 32 -14.22 13.25 9.00
CA TYR A 32 -14.94 12.03 8.66
C TYR A 32 -14.17 11.25 7.61
N VAL A 33 -14.18 9.93 7.73
CA VAL A 33 -13.79 9.00 6.67
C VAL A 33 -15.00 8.14 6.37
N ARG A 34 -15.45 8.17 5.12
CA ARG A 34 -16.63 7.45 4.65
C ARG A 34 -16.28 6.50 3.53
N ASP A 35 -17.05 5.43 3.40
CA ASP A 35 -16.99 4.61 2.20
C ASP A 35 -17.71 5.29 1.01
N GLN A 36 -17.67 4.63 -0.14
CA GLN A 36 -18.31 5.09 -1.37
C GLN A 36 -19.84 5.25 -1.25
N ASP A 37 -20.46 4.52 -0.33
CA ASP A 37 -21.91 4.48 -0.11
C ASP A 37 -22.33 5.55 0.92
N GLY A 38 -21.36 6.28 1.47
CA GLY A 38 -21.55 7.36 2.43
C GLY A 38 -21.67 6.88 3.88
N HIS A 39 -21.33 5.62 4.17
CA HIS A 39 -21.29 5.11 5.54
C HIS A 39 -20.03 5.59 6.25
N ASP A 40 -20.18 6.02 7.51
CA ASP A 40 -19.05 6.44 8.33
C ASP A 40 -18.18 5.23 8.71
N VAL A 41 -16.94 5.23 8.23
CA VAL A 41 -15.90 4.25 8.57
C VAL A 41 -15.17 4.68 9.83
N CYS A 42 -14.85 5.96 9.92
CA CYS A 42 -14.15 6.55 11.07
C CYS A 42 -14.56 8.00 11.23
N THR A 43 -14.74 8.43 12.49
CA THR A 43 -14.82 9.86 12.84
C THR A 43 -13.67 10.17 13.79
N ILE A 44 -12.85 11.14 13.42
CA ILE A 44 -11.76 11.63 14.27
C ILE A 44 -12.30 12.83 15.04
N TYR A 45 -12.38 12.66 16.35
CA TYR A 45 -12.82 13.69 17.29
C TYR A 45 -11.63 14.48 17.85
N GLU A 46 -11.96 15.62 18.45
CA GLU A 46 -11.07 16.56 19.14
C GLU A 46 -10.19 17.44 18.24
N ALA A 47 -10.07 18.70 18.65
CA ALA A 47 -8.97 19.57 18.27
C ALA A 47 -7.83 19.33 19.26
N GLY A 48 -6.57 19.47 18.83
CA GLY A 48 -5.43 19.22 19.73
C GLY A 48 -5.53 20.05 21.01
N ASP A 49 -4.94 19.58 22.12
CA ASP A 49 -5.06 20.11 23.51
C ASP A 49 -4.90 21.64 23.67
N ASN A 50 -4.34 22.32 22.67
CA ASN A 50 -4.07 23.75 22.65
C ASN A 50 -5.04 24.58 21.78
N VAL A 51 -6.11 23.99 21.26
CA VAL A 51 -7.12 24.71 20.47
C VAL A 51 -8.29 25.08 21.40
N PRO A 52 -8.43 26.36 21.79
CA PRO A 52 -9.55 26.80 22.61
C PRO A 52 -10.86 26.49 21.90
N SER A 53 -11.84 25.96 22.63
CA SER A 53 -13.17 25.78 22.07
C SER A 53 -13.71 27.13 21.57
N PRO A 54 -14.15 27.22 20.30
CA PRO A 54 -14.73 28.42 19.75
C PRO A 54 -16.08 28.69 20.43
N ARG A 55 -16.60 29.92 20.32
CA ARG A 55 -17.97 30.21 20.79
C ARG A 55 -18.99 29.48 19.92
N ASP A 56 -20.20 29.32 20.44
CA ASP A 56 -21.29 28.71 19.67
C ASP A 56 -21.50 29.44 18.33
N GLY A 57 -21.42 28.67 17.24
CA GLY A 57 -21.54 29.19 15.88
C GLY A 57 -20.24 29.72 15.25
N GLU A 58 -19.13 29.75 16.00
CA GLU A 58 -17.80 30.03 15.45
C GLU A 58 -17.13 28.74 14.94
N SER A 59 -16.34 28.87 13.87
CA SER A 59 -15.60 27.75 13.29
C SER A 59 -14.47 27.29 14.21
N TRP A 60 -14.26 25.98 14.27
CA TRP A 60 -12.98 25.45 14.74
C TRP A 60 -11.95 25.77 13.66
N ALA A 61 -10.96 26.61 13.98
CA ALA A 61 -9.87 26.96 13.07
C ALA A 61 -9.24 25.71 12.42
N ASP A 62 -8.52 25.87 11.31
CA ASP A 62 -7.92 24.76 10.55
C ASP A 62 -7.25 23.70 11.45
N GLN A 63 -7.58 22.43 11.22
CA GLN A 63 -7.07 21.28 11.99
C GLN A 63 -6.22 20.36 11.08
N PRO A 64 -5.02 20.80 10.66
CA PRO A 64 -4.24 20.11 9.63
C PRO A 64 -3.85 18.68 10.01
N ILE A 65 -3.50 18.41 11.27
CA ILE A 65 -3.10 17.07 11.72
C ILE A 65 -4.30 16.10 11.65
N ARG A 66 -5.46 16.53 12.12
CA ARG A 66 -6.69 15.74 12.09
C ARG A 66 -7.09 15.43 10.65
N ASP A 67 -7.08 16.45 9.78
CA ASP A 67 -7.45 16.30 8.38
C ASP A 67 -6.46 15.42 7.62
N GLN A 68 -5.15 15.54 7.90
CA GLN A 68 -4.13 14.63 7.37
C GLN A 68 -4.31 13.20 7.87
N THR A 69 -4.69 13.01 9.14
CA THR A 69 -4.97 11.69 9.70
C THR A 69 -6.17 11.05 9.02
N ALA A 70 -7.26 11.80 8.80
CA ALA A 70 -8.43 11.31 8.06
C ALA A 70 -8.05 10.91 6.62
N ARG A 71 -7.24 11.73 5.94
CA ARG A 71 -6.69 11.40 4.61
C ARG A 71 -5.85 10.13 4.64
N ALA A 72 -4.98 9.97 5.64
CA ALA A 72 -4.14 8.78 5.78
C ALA A 72 -4.99 7.51 5.99
N ILE A 73 -6.03 7.59 6.83
CA ILE A 73 -6.98 6.48 7.01
C ILE A 73 -7.70 6.18 5.68
N ALA A 74 -8.10 7.20 4.93
CA ALA A 74 -8.79 7.02 3.65
C ALA A 74 -7.95 6.28 2.58
N LEU A 75 -6.62 6.28 2.72
CA LEU A 75 -5.71 5.54 1.82
C LEU A 75 -5.59 4.04 2.14
N VAL A 76 -6.13 3.57 3.28
CA VAL A 76 -5.98 2.17 3.73
C VAL A 76 -6.45 1.15 2.69
N PRO A 77 -7.61 1.30 2.01
CA PRO A 77 -8.04 0.36 0.98
C PRO A 77 -7.05 0.23 -0.19
N GLU A 78 -6.49 1.35 -0.65
CA GLU A 78 -5.53 1.39 -1.75
C GLU A 78 -4.21 0.73 -1.34
N LEU A 79 -3.67 1.10 -0.18
CA LEU A 79 -2.45 0.50 0.36
C LEU A 79 -2.59 -1.01 0.59
N LEU A 80 -3.75 -1.46 1.10
CA LEU A 80 -4.02 -2.88 1.28
C LEU A 80 -4.03 -3.63 -0.06
N ALA A 81 -4.66 -3.07 -1.08
CA ALA A 81 -4.69 -3.65 -2.42
C ALA A 81 -3.28 -3.75 -3.02
N GLU A 82 -2.45 -2.71 -2.86
CA GLU A 82 -1.04 -2.73 -3.31
C GLU A 82 -0.21 -3.79 -2.58
N VAL A 83 -0.36 -3.90 -1.26
CA VAL A 83 0.36 -4.91 -0.47
C VAL A 83 -0.01 -6.33 -0.91
N ILE A 84 -1.29 -6.61 -1.17
CA ILE A 84 -1.75 -7.91 -1.65
C ILE A 84 -1.16 -8.20 -3.04
N ALA A 85 -1.19 -7.23 -3.95
CA ALA A 85 -0.64 -7.39 -5.29
C ALA A 85 0.88 -7.66 -5.26
N LEU A 86 1.62 -6.93 -4.43
CA LEU A 86 3.06 -7.13 -4.26
C LEU A 86 3.38 -8.51 -3.66
N ARG A 87 2.59 -8.98 -2.69
CA ARG A 87 2.72 -10.31 -2.10
C ARG A 87 2.56 -11.41 -3.15
N ALA A 88 1.49 -11.35 -3.94
CA ALA A 88 1.23 -12.32 -5.01
C ALA A 88 2.36 -12.34 -6.06
N GLU A 89 2.90 -11.17 -6.40
CA GLU A 89 4.02 -11.07 -7.34
C GLU A 89 5.32 -11.67 -6.76
N VAL A 90 5.59 -11.46 -5.47
CA VAL A 90 6.74 -12.09 -4.78
C VAL A 90 6.61 -13.61 -4.77
N GLU A 91 5.42 -14.14 -4.48
CA GLU A 91 5.16 -15.59 -4.49
C GLU A 91 5.35 -16.17 -5.89
N ARG A 92 4.79 -15.52 -6.92
CA ARG A 92 4.97 -15.91 -8.32
C ARG A 92 6.44 -15.93 -8.74
N LEU A 93 7.23 -14.94 -8.31
CA LEU A 93 8.66 -14.88 -8.60
C LEU A 93 9.45 -15.96 -7.85
N ALA A 94 9.05 -16.28 -6.61
CA ALA A 94 9.64 -17.37 -5.84
C ALA A 94 9.37 -18.73 -6.49
N GLU A 95 8.14 -18.99 -6.93
CA GLU A 95 7.78 -20.21 -7.68
C GLU A 95 8.59 -20.33 -8.98
N ALA A 96 8.67 -19.25 -9.76
CA ALA A 96 9.45 -19.24 -11.00
C ALA A 96 10.95 -19.52 -10.74
N LEU A 97 11.49 -19.00 -9.64
CA LEU A 97 12.87 -19.28 -9.23
C LEU A 97 13.04 -20.75 -8.83
N THR A 98 12.12 -21.30 -8.04
CA THR A 98 12.14 -22.73 -7.65
C THR A 98 12.09 -23.62 -8.89
N SER A 99 11.17 -23.39 -9.82
CA SER A 99 11.10 -24.17 -11.07
C SER A 99 12.37 -24.06 -11.92
N LEU A 100 13.05 -22.91 -11.91
CA LEU A 100 14.34 -22.75 -12.60
C LEU A 100 15.45 -23.56 -11.92
N VAL A 101 15.46 -23.62 -10.59
CA VAL A 101 16.40 -24.42 -9.82
C VAL A 101 16.14 -25.92 -10.04
N GLU A 102 14.88 -26.36 -9.99
CA GLU A 102 14.51 -27.76 -10.25
C GLU A 102 14.88 -28.20 -11.67
N LEU A 103 14.65 -27.34 -12.68
CA LEU A 103 15.08 -27.60 -14.05
C LEU A 103 16.61 -27.75 -14.14
N ASN A 104 17.38 -26.97 -13.36
CA ASN A 104 18.82 -27.09 -13.31
C ASN A 104 19.27 -28.43 -12.67
N ASP A 105 18.57 -28.88 -11.64
CA ASP A 105 18.92 -30.10 -10.90
C ASP A 105 18.54 -31.38 -11.68
N GLU A 106 17.43 -31.39 -12.43
CA GLU A 106 17.02 -32.55 -13.26
C GLU A 106 17.81 -32.71 -14.56
N TYR A 107 18.37 -31.64 -15.14
CA TYR A 107 19.01 -31.67 -16.47
C TYR A 107 20.54 -31.78 -16.49
N SER A 108 21.22 -32.10 -15.38
CA SER A 108 22.68 -32.20 -15.38
C SER A 108 23.24 -33.63 -15.42
N PRO A 109 23.52 -34.12 -16.65
CA PRO A 109 24.72 -34.93 -16.88
C PRO A 109 25.78 -34.21 -17.74
N PHE A 110 25.48 -33.10 -18.44
CA PHE A 110 26.44 -32.43 -19.35
C PHE A 110 26.29 -30.88 -19.51
N GLY A 111 25.46 -30.17 -18.73
CA GLY A 111 24.99 -28.81 -19.09
C GLY A 111 25.53 -27.58 -18.34
N GLY A 112 26.50 -27.74 -17.42
CA GLY A 112 26.84 -26.72 -16.41
C GLY A 112 27.09 -25.29 -16.90
N GLU A 113 27.87 -25.10 -17.98
CA GLU A 113 28.23 -23.75 -18.45
C GLU A 113 27.10 -23.03 -19.20
N ILE A 114 26.33 -23.74 -20.03
CA ILE A 114 25.28 -23.11 -20.86
C ILE A 114 24.07 -22.70 -20.02
N TYR A 115 23.75 -23.46 -18.97
CA TYR A 115 22.64 -23.15 -18.08
C TYR A 115 23.01 -22.12 -17.01
N GLN A 116 24.26 -22.10 -16.51
CA GLN A 116 24.76 -20.99 -15.69
C GLN A 116 24.59 -19.65 -16.43
N ASP A 117 25.00 -19.61 -17.69
CA ASP A 117 24.95 -18.39 -18.51
C ASP A 117 23.50 -17.91 -18.75
N ARG A 118 22.52 -18.82 -18.77
CA ARG A 118 21.09 -18.51 -18.87
C ARG A 118 20.51 -18.06 -17.53
N ILE A 119 20.94 -18.65 -16.42
CA ILE A 119 20.53 -18.27 -15.06
C ILE A 119 21.08 -16.89 -14.73
N GLU A 120 22.36 -16.63 -14.98
CA GLU A 120 23.00 -15.32 -14.79
C GLU A 120 22.28 -14.23 -15.59
N ARG A 121 21.98 -14.48 -16.88
CA ARG A 121 21.20 -13.55 -17.70
C ARG A 121 19.76 -13.33 -17.23
N THR A 122 19.17 -14.31 -16.55
CA THR A 122 17.81 -14.18 -16.00
C THR A 122 17.85 -13.40 -14.69
N TRP A 123 18.86 -13.67 -13.85
CA TRP A 123 19.15 -12.94 -12.62
C TRP A 123 19.47 -11.47 -12.90
N ASP A 124 20.29 -11.20 -13.91
CA ASP A 124 20.61 -9.84 -14.36
C ASP A 124 19.39 -9.06 -14.82
N ARG A 125 18.50 -9.70 -15.58
CA ARG A 125 17.22 -9.09 -15.99
C ARG A 125 16.31 -8.83 -14.80
N GLY A 126 16.28 -9.72 -13.81
CA GLY A 126 15.57 -9.51 -12.55
C GLY A 126 16.11 -8.30 -11.79
N ARG A 127 17.44 -8.23 -11.62
CA ARG A 127 18.12 -7.10 -10.96
C ARG A 127 17.88 -5.78 -11.68
N GLN A 128 17.94 -5.76 -13.01
CA GLN A 128 17.67 -4.57 -13.81
C GLN A 128 16.21 -4.13 -13.70
N SER A 129 15.27 -5.09 -13.72
CA SER A 129 13.84 -4.80 -13.60
C SER A 129 13.49 -4.22 -12.24
N LEU A 130 14.11 -4.76 -11.17
CA LEU A 130 13.98 -4.25 -9.81
C LEU A 130 14.57 -2.84 -9.68
N ALA A 131 15.79 -2.62 -10.18
CA ALA A 131 16.43 -1.30 -10.17
C ALA A 131 15.61 -0.25 -10.94
N ALA A 132 15.05 -0.61 -12.10
CA ALA A 132 14.19 0.26 -12.89
C ALA A 132 12.84 0.55 -12.21
N HIS A 133 12.33 -0.39 -11.40
CA HIS A 133 11.15 -0.14 -10.58
C HIS A 133 11.48 0.86 -9.45
N THR A 134 12.56 0.64 -8.71
CA THR A 134 13.03 1.55 -7.65
C THR A 134 13.28 2.97 -8.18
N GLN A 135 13.91 3.10 -9.36
CA GLN A 135 14.10 4.41 -10.00
C GLN A 135 12.79 5.09 -10.37
N ARG A 136 11.79 4.35 -10.85
CA ARG A 136 10.46 4.89 -11.18
C ARG A 136 9.73 5.38 -9.94
N VAL A 137 9.84 4.67 -8.81
CA VAL A 137 9.28 5.09 -7.52
C VAL A 137 9.95 6.39 -7.06
N ASN A 138 11.28 6.42 -7.00
CA ASN A 138 12.02 7.60 -6.56
C ASN A 138 11.82 8.82 -7.49
N ALA A 139 11.62 8.59 -8.79
CA ALA A 139 11.33 9.67 -9.75
C ALA A 139 9.93 10.27 -9.54
N LYS A 140 8.94 9.45 -9.15
CA LYS A 140 7.60 9.93 -8.79
C LYS A 140 7.63 10.75 -7.50
N GLU A 141 8.40 10.31 -6.51
CA GLU A 141 8.55 11.04 -5.23
C GLU A 141 9.23 12.40 -5.39
N ASN A 142 10.22 12.52 -6.29
CA ASN A 142 10.92 13.80 -6.55
C ASN A 142 10.20 14.75 -7.52
N SER A 143 9.06 14.35 -8.07
CA SER A 143 8.26 15.17 -9.01
C SER A 143 7.02 15.79 -8.35
N GLN A 144 6.88 15.65 -7.02
CA GLN A 144 5.88 16.29 -6.17
C GLN A 144 6.52 17.41 -5.36
#